data_AF-A0A6V7XRE8-F1
#
_entry.id   AF-A0A6V7XRE8-F1
#
_cell.length_a   1.000
_cell.length_b   1.000
_cell.length_c   1.000
_cell.angle_alpha   90.00
_cell.angle_beta   90.00
_cell.angle_gamma   90.00
#
_symmetry.space_group_name_H-M   'P 1'
#
loop_
_entity.id
_entity.type
_entity.pdbx_description
1 polymer ?
#
loop_
_entity_poly.entity_id
_entity_poly.type
_entity_poly.pdbx_seq_one_letter_code
_entity_poly.pdbx_strand_id
1 'polypeptide(L)'
;MNNEPFIIESIKKLNSNSRNTRGEICNIRFLALEDQQRPDLTMTTLITQLLDRVLAGHSPPLRVGLQLHPPAFHNPFTVPLRPPAQNNPSALAAAIERLNEISGAGIDLLAGTTLTKVIAVWPLNAQRSDNPDEHTGE
;
A
#
# COMPACT_ATOMS: atom_id res chain seq x y z
N MET A 1 16.69 16.47 -1.46
CA MET A 1 16.14 16.22 -2.81
C MET A 1 15.33 14.95 -2.73
N ASN A 2 14.03 15.05 -3.00
CA ASN A 2 13.10 13.95 -2.77
C ASN A 2 12.96 13.17 -4.10
N ASN A 3 13.92 12.29 -4.39
CA ASN A 3 13.88 11.39 -5.56
C ASN A 3 13.01 10.16 -5.24
N GLU A 4 11.78 10.36 -4.79
CA GLU A 4 10.84 9.26 -4.60
C GLU A 4 10.45 8.71 -5.99
N PRO A 5 10.57 7.40 -6.25
CA PRO A 5 10.28 6.82 -7.58
C PRO A 5 8.77 6.72 -7.87
N PHE A 6 7.93 7.28 -7.00
CA PHE A 6 6.48 7.29 -7.10
C PHE A 6 5.89 8.48 -6.36
N ILE A 7 4.63 8.76 -6.66
CA ILE A 7 3.80 9.71 -5.94
C ILE A 7 2.48 9.05 -5.53
N ILE A 8 1.93 9.46 -4.39
CA ILE A 8 0.56 9.12 -3.98
C ILE A 8 -0.37 10.14 -4.65
N GLU A 9 -1.10 9.72 -5.69
CA GLU A 9 -1.99 10.63 -6.43
C GLU A 9 -3.27 10.95 -5.66
N SER A 10 -3.81 9.97 -4.94
CA SER A 10 -5.01 10.18 -4.12
C SER A 10 -5.15 9.12 -3.04
N ILE A 11 -5.80 9.50 -1.95
CA ILE A 11 -6.13 8.61 -0.84
C ILE A 11 -7.65 8.58 -0.71
N LYS A 12 -8.24 7.40 -0.88
CA LYS A 12 -9.68 7.17 -0.69
C LYS A 12 -9.91 6.42 0.62
N LYS A 13 -10.61 7.05 1.57
CA LYS A 13 -11.01 6.40 2.82
C LYS A 13 -12.15 5.42 2.56
N LEU A 14 -12.00 4.20 3.06
CA LEU A 14 -13.02 3.18 3.15
C LEU A 14 -13.54 3.19 4.59
N ASN A 15 -14.64 3.90 4.82
CA ASN A 15 -15.28 3.88 6.12
C ASN A 15 -16.13 2.62 6.22
N SER A 16 -15.77 1.72 7.14
CA SER A 16 -16.60 0.56 7.47
C SER A 16 -16.94 0.61 8.95
N ASN A 17 -17.97 1.39 9.28
CA ASN A 17 -18.45 1.55 10.65
C ASN A 17 -18.86 0.21 11.29
N SER A 18 -19.30 -0.76 10.48
CA SER A 18 -19.76 -2.07 10.96
C SER A 18 -18.66 -3.00 11.47
N ARG A 19 -17.37 -2.72 11.22
CA ARG A 19 -16.25 -3.59 11.62
C ARG A 19 -15.25 -2.93 12.56
N ASN A 20 -15.54 -1.72 13.04
CA ASN A 20 -14.60 -0.90 13.80
C ASN A 20 -13.21 -0.83 13.13
N THR A 21 -13.18 -0.70 11.81
CA THR A 21 -11.96 -0.54 11.03
C THR A 21 -12.04 0.66 10.09
N ARG A 22 -10.88 1.29 9.88
CA ARG A 22 -10.67 2.31 8.86
C ARG A 22 -9.84 1.66 7.76
N GLY A 23 -10.37 1.59 6.55
CA GLY A 23 -9.57 1.23 5.39
C GLY A 23 -9.16 2.47 4.60
N GLU A 24 -8.05 2.40 3.89
CA GLU A 24 -7.66 3.40 2.89
C GLU A 24 -7.15 2.70 1.64
N ILE A 25 -7.48 3.30 0.49
CA ILE A 25 -6.91 2.95 -0.80
C ILE A 25 -6.05 4.13 -1.23
N CYS A 26 -4.74 3.92 -1.31
CA CYS A 26 -3.80 4.88 -1.85
C CYS A 26 -3.56 4.54 -3.33
N ASN A 27 -3.95 5.43 -4.24
CA ASN A 27 -3.61 5.32 -5.66
C ASN A 27 -2.21 5.88 -5.86
N ILE A 28 -1.36 5.09 -6.50
CA ILE A 28 0.07 5.33 -6.64
C ILE A 28 0.38 5.43 -8.12
N ARG A 29 1.11 6.48 -8.49
CA ARG A 29 1.72 6.61 -9.79
C ARG A 29 3.23 6.53 -9.65
N PHE A 30 3.80 5.48 -10.22
CA PHE A 30 5.25 5.40 -10.37
C PHE A 30 5.70 6.40 -11.43
N LEU A 31 6.84 7.04 -11.18
CA LEU A 31 7.40 8.00 -12.12
C LEU A 31 8.26 7.24 -13.13
N ALA A 32 8.10 7.59 -14.40
CA ALA A 32 8.92 7.03 -15.45
C ALA A 32 10.39 7.40 -15.20
N LEU A 33 11.26 6.41 -15.01
CA LEU A 33 12.70 6.64 -14.84
C LEU A 33 13.37 6.72 -16.21
N GLU A 34 12.96 7.69 -17.04
CA GLU A 34 13.56 7.92 -18.36
C GLU A 34 14.92 8.66 -18.29
N ASP A 35 15.31 9.19 -17.13
CA ASP A 35 16.49 10.07 -17.02
C ASP A 35 17.32 9.91 -15.70
N GLN A 36 16.97 8.98 -14.81
CA GLN A 36 17.71 8.81 -13.55
C GLN A 36 18.76 7.71 -13.71
N GLN A 37 20.04 8.03 -13.43
CA GLN A 37 21.09 7.04 -13.18
C GLN A 37 20.53 6.00 -12.22
N ARG A 38 20.25 4.79 -12.72
CA ARG A 38 19.62 3.69 -11.98
C ARG A 38 20.26 3.57 -10.59
N PRO A 39 19.60 3.97 -9.50
CA PRO A 39 19.96 3.39 -8.23
C PRO A 39 19.61 1.91 -8.37
N ASP A 40 20.41 1.04 -7.77
CA ASP A 40 20.18 -0.41 -7.70
C ASP A 40 18.92 -0.70 -6.84
N LEU A 41 17.77 -0.24 -7.31
CA LEU A 41 16.48 -0.27 -6.63
C LEU A 41 15.82 -1.60 -6.96
N THR A 42 16.09 -2.58 -6.11
CA THR A 42 15.37 -3.86 -6.16
C THR A 42 13.87 -3.62 -6.00
N MET A 43 13.04 -4.51 -6.56
CA MET A 43 11.59 -4.49 -6.38
C MET A 43 11.22 -4.43 -4.89
N THR A 44 11.91 -5.20 -4.06
CA THR A 44 11.73 -5.19 -2.60
C THR A 44 11.99 -3.81 -2.00
N THR A 45 13.04 -3.11 -2.43
CA THR A 45 13.35 -1.76 -1.96
C THR A 45 12.25 -0.77 -2.37
N LEU A 46 11.76 -0.85 -3.61
CA LEU A 46 10.66 -0.02 -4.11
C LEU A 46 9.38 -0.22 -3.30
N ILE A 47 9.00 -1.48 -3.08
CA ILE A 47 7.80 -1.81 -2.28
C ILE A 47 7.99 -1.43 -0.81
N THR A 48 9.21 -1.54 -0.26
CA THR A 48 9.50 -1.10 1.11
C THR A 48 9.26 0.40 1.26
N GLN A 49 9.83 1.22 0.37
CA GLN A 49 9.61 2.67 0.39
C GLN A 49 8.14 3.03 0.20
N LEU A 50 7.45 2.33 -0.69
CA LEU A 50 6.02 2.53 -0.93
C LEU A 50 5.20 2.25 0.32
N LEU A 51 5.42 1.11 0.98
CA LEU A 51 4.70 0.75 2.19
C LEU A 51 5.04 1.70 3.35
N ASP A 52 6.32 2.04 3.54
CA ASP A 52 6.72 3.00 4.56
C ASP A 52 5.98 4.32 4.37
N ARG A 53 5.91 4.83 3.14
CA ARG A 53 5.24 6.08 2.82
C ARG A 53 3.72 6.02 3.00
N VAL A 54 3.08 4.93 2.57
CA VAL A 54 1.63 4.74 2.70
C VAL A 54 1.21 4.54 4.16
N LEU A 55 2.07 3.91 4.97
CA LEU A 55 1.77 3.61 6.37
C LEU A 55 2.32 4.68 7.35
N ALA A 56 3.12 5.63 6.87
CA ALA A 56 3.74 6.67 7.67
C ALA A 56 2.70 7.50 8.45
N GLY A 57 2.90 7.62 9.77
CA GLY A 57 2.02 8.40 10.64
C GLY A 57 0.75 7.68 11.08
N HIS A 58 0.61 6.39 10.78
CA HIS A 58 -0.50 5.55 11.23
C HIS A 58 -0.04 4.51 12.26
N SER A 59 -0.99 4.02 13.08
CA SER A 59 -0.81 2.79 13.86
C SER A 59 -0.47 1.61 12.94
N PRO A 60 0.13 0.51 13.45
CA PRO A 60 0.37 -0.68 12.65
C PRO A 60 -0.95 -1.20 12.03
N PRO A 61 -0.99 -1.44 10.70
CA PRO A 61 -2.20 -1.91 10.03
C PRO A 61 -2.54 -3.36 10.42
N LEU A 62 -3.83 -3.70 10.46
CA LEU A 62 -4.32 -5.06 10.62
C LEU A 62 -4.09 -5.88 9.35
N ARG A 63 -4.27 -5.25 8.19
CA ARG A 63 -4.13 -5.89 6.89
C ARG A 63 -3.62 -4.90 5.85
N VAL A 64 -2.79 -5.39 4.94
CA VAL A 64 -2.29 -4.66 3.79
C VAL A 64 -2.43 -5.53 2.55
N GLY A 65 -2.61 -4.90 1.38
CA GLY A 65 -2.76 -5.56 0.10
C GLY A 65 -2.35 -4.62 -1.02
N LEU A 66 -2.17 -5.20 -2.21
CA LEU A 66 -1.67 -4.50 -3.38
C LEU A 66 -2.53 -4.89 -4.58
N GLN A 67 -2.88 -3.91 -5.41
CA GLN A 67 -3.50 -4.15 -6.70
C GLN A 67 -2.69 -3.44 -7.78
N LEU A 68 -2.36 -4.18 -8.83
CA LEU A 68 -1.67 -3.70 -10.01
C LEU A 68 -2.59 -3.84 -11.22
N HIS A 69 -2.67 -2.80 -12.02
CA HIS A 69 -3.39 -2.81 -13.29
C HIS A 69 -2.44 -2.36 -14.41
N PRO A 70 -1.52 -3.25 -14.82
CA PRO A 70 -0.65 -3.01 -15.97
C PRO A 70 -1.47 -2.99 -17.26
N PRO A 71 -1.09 -2.16 -18.26
CA PRO A 71 -1.83 -2.01 -19.51
C PRO A 71 -1.89 -3.31 -20.35
N ALA A 72 -0.92 -4.21 -20.16
CA ALA A 72 -0.87 -5.49 -20.85
C ALA A 72 -1.92 -6.52 -20.37
N PHE A 73 -2.66 -6.23 -19.28
CA PHE A 73 -3.59 -7.17 -18.68
C PHE A 73 -5.03 -6.65 -18.76
N HIS A 74 -5.96 -7.54 -19.13
CA HIS A 74 -7.39 -7.23 -19.09
C HIS A 74 -7.96 -7.11 -17.67
N ASN A 75 -7.37 -7.83 -16.71
CA ASN A 75 -7.83 -7.86 -15.32
C ASN A 75 -6.73 -7.38 -14.38
N PRO A 76 -7.07 -6.67 -13.29
CA PRO A 76 -6.08 -6.25 -12.31
C PRO A 76 -5.53 -7.46 -11.55
N PHE A 77 -4.21 -7.51 -11.42
CA PHE A 77 -3.56 -8.40 -10.48
C PHE A 77 -3.78 -7.91 -9.06
N THR A 78 -4.31 -8.76 -8.19
CA THR A 78 -4.64 -8.37 -6.81
C THR A 78 -3.97 -9.32 -5.83
N VAL A 79 -3.10 -8.78 -4.98
CA VAL A 79 -2.62 -9.44 -3.78
C VAL A 79 -3.67 -9.21 -2.67
N PRO A 80 -4.31 -10.26 -2.16
CA PRO A 80 -5.39 -10.13 -1.19
C PRO A 80 -4.91 -9.49 0.12
N LEU A 81 -5.84 -8.82 0.82
CA LEU A 81 -5.58 -8.24 2.14
C LEU A 81 -5.18 -9.32 3.16
N ARG A 82 -3.94 -9.27 3.63
CA ARG A 82 -3.39 -10.18 4.65
C ARG A 82 -2.69 -9.38 5.75
N PRO A 83 -2.43 -9.99 6.92
CA PRO A 83 -1.62 -9.36 7.96
C PRO A 83 -0.26 -8.92 7.41
N PRO A 84 0.33 -7.81 7.90
CA PRO A 84 1.61 -7.29 7.41
C PRO A 84 2.76 -8.31 7.49
N ALA A 85 2.71 -9.23 8.45
CA ALA A 85 3.68 -10.34 8.53
C ALA A 85 3.67 -11.23 7.27
N GLN A 86 2.50 -11.43 6.66
CA GLN A 86 2.33 -12.23 5.44
C GLN A 86 2.53 -11.38 4.18
N ASN A 87 2.01 -10.15 4.15
CA ASN A 87 2.20 -9.19 3.05
C ASN A 87 3.30 -8.18 3.38
N ASN A 88 4.48 -8.68 3.73
CA ASN A 88 5.68 -7.86 3.91
C ASN A 88 6.27 -7.45 2.55
N PRO A 89 7.19 -6.46 2.49
CA PRO A 89 7.73 -5.97 1.23
C PRO A 89 8.31 -7.07 0.34
N SER A 90 9.04 -8.03 0.90
CA SER A 90 9.63 -9.14 0.15
C SER A 90 8.57 -10.08 -0.44
N ALA A 91 7.51 -10.39 0.33
CA ALA A 91 6.42 -11.23 -0.15
C ALA A 91 5.63 -10.55 -1.28
N LEU A 92 5.41 -9.24 -1.18
CA LEU A 92 4.76 -8.46 -2.23
C LEU A 92 5.65 -8.36 -3.48
N ALA A 93 6.94 -8.06 -3.31
CA ALA A 93 7.89 -8.02 -4.43
C ALA A 93 7.95 -9.36 -5.18
N ALA A 94 8.08 -10.47 -4.45
CA ALA A 94 8.09 -11.82 -5.03
C ALA A 94 6.79 -12.15 -5.78
N ALA A 95 5.64 -11.64 -5.33
CA ALA A 95 4.37 -11.82 -6.04
C ALA A 95 4.33 -11.08 -7.37
N ILE A 96 4.93 -9.88 -7.43
CA ILE A 96 5.05 -9.08 -8.67
C ILE A 96 6.06 -9.73 -9.62
N GLU A 97 7.19 -10.21 -9.10
CA GLU A 97 8.21 -10.91 -9.88
C GLU A 97 7.63 -12.20 -10.49
N ARG A 98 6.92 -13.02 -9.70
CA ARG A 98 6.23 -14.20 -10.23
C ARG A 98 5.21 -13.86 -11.31
N LEU A 99 4.47 -12.77 -11.14
CA LEU A 99 3.52 -12.31 -12.17
C LEU A 99 4.25 -11.99 -13.48
N ASN A 100 5.41 -11.34 -13.39
CA ASN A 100 6.26 -11.06 -14.55
C ASN A 100 6.76 -12.33 -15.23
N GLU A 101 7.22 -13.31 -14.46
CA GLU A 101 7.68 -14.60 -14.97
C GLU A 101 6.55 -15.37 -15.68
N ILE A 102 5.37 -15.44 -15.07
CA ILE A 102 4.24 -16.24 -15.58
C ILE A 102 3.61 -15.58 -16.81
N SER A 103 3.46 -14.26 -16.80
CA SER A 103 2.78 -13.54 -17.88
C SER A 103 3.69 -13.26 -19.08
N GLY A 104 5.01 -13.23 -18.90
CA GLY A 104 5.95 -12.78 -19.92
C GLY A 104 5.75 -11.32 -20.38
N ALA A 105 4.85 -10.56 -19.73
CA ALA A 105 4.46 -9.22 -20.12
C ALA A 105 5.49 -8.15 -19.74
N GLY A 106 6.45 -8.48 -18.86
CA GLY A 106 7.49 -7.54 -18.41
C GLY A 106 6.90 -6.29 -17.77
N ILE A 107 6.05 -6.45 -16.74
CA ILE A 107 5.50 -5.34 -15.96
C ILE A 107 6.66 -4.57 -15.35
N ASP A 108 6.88 -3.40 -15.91
CA ASP A 108 7.80 -2.41 -15.40
C ASP A 108 6.99 -1.34 -14.68
N LEU A 109 7.06 -1.33 -13.34
CA LEU A 109 6.39 -0.32 -12.53
C LEU A 109 6.95 1.08 -12.85
N LEU A 110 8.26 1.16 -13.12
CA LEU A 110 9.01 2.38 -13.38
C LEU A 110 8.88 2.86 -14.83
N ALA A 111 8.07 2.19 -15.67
CA ALA A 111 7.58 2.73 -16.92
C ALA A 111 6.45 3.77 -16.70
N GLY A 112 5.92 3.88 -15.48
CA GLY A 112 4.90 4.86 -15.12
C GLY A 112 3.51 4.62 -15.74
N THR A 113 3.31 3.51 -16.43
CA THR A 113 2.05 3.15 -17.10
C THR A 113 1.17 2.20 -16.28
N THR A 114 1.74 1.56 -15.24
CA THR A 114 1.01 0.61 -14.39
C THR A 114 0.29 1.34 -13.27
N LEU A 115 -1.06 1.31 -13.30
CA LEU A 115 -1.85 1.83 -12.19
C LEU A 115 -1.68 0.94 -10.97
N THR A 116 -1.26 1.53 -9.86
CA THR A 116 -0.97 0.80 -8.62
C THR A 116 -1.85 1.31 -7.49
N LYS A 117 -2.37 0.39 -6.68
CA LYS A 117 -3.15 0.72 -5.48
C LYS A 117 -2.64 -0.07 -4.30
N VAL A 118 -2.34 0.63 -3.21
CA VAL A 118 -2.09 0.01 -1.91
C VAL A 118 -3.36 0.12 -1.09
N ILE A 119 -3.82 -0.99 -0.54
CA ILE A 119 -4.97 -1.02 0.36
C ILE A 119 -4.46 -1.38 1.74
N ALA A 120 -4.73 -0.52 2.72
CA ALA A 120 -4.38 -0.75 4.11
C ALA A 120 -5.62 -0.61 5.00
N VAL A 121 -5.69 -1.44 6.04
CA VAL A 121 -6.80 -1.48 7.00
C VAL A 121 -6.25 -1.40 8.40
N TRP A 122 -6.74 -0.44 9.17
CA TRP A 122 -6.38 -0.19 10.56
C TRP A 122 -7.56 -0.45 11.48
N PRO A 123 -7.32 -0.72 12.78
CA PRO A 123 -8.40 -0.58 13.74
C PRO A 123 -8.85 0.88 13.76
N LEU A 124 -10.16 1.12 13.80
CA LEU A 124 -10.62 2.41 14.31
C LEU A 124 -10.15 2.43 15.77
N ASN A 125 -9.28 3.40 16.12
CA ASN A 125 -8.97 3.64 17.52
C ASN A 125 -10.32 3.64 18.23
N ALA A 126 -10.52 2.72 19.18
CA ALA A 126 -11.65 2.85 20.08
C ALA A 126 -11.55 4.28 20.60
N GLN A 127 -12.57 5.10 20.38
CA GLN A 127 -12.72 6.28 21.21
C GLN A 127 -12.54 5.75 22.63
N ARG A 128 -11.45 6.14 23.26
CA ARG A 128 -11.32 6.03 24.70
C ARG A 128 -12.54 6.81 25.18
N SER A 129 -13.61 6.10 25.56
CA SER A 129 -14.64 6.65 26.41
C SER A 129 -13.96 6.88 27.75
N ASP A 130 -13.14 7.93 27.80
CA ASP A 130 -12.83 8.62 29.03
C ASP A 130 -14.10 9.42 29.32
N ASN A 131 -15.11 8.71 29.86
CA ASN A 131 -16.10 9.37 30.69
C ASN A 131 -15.41 9.49 32.05
N PRO A 132 -14.92 10.66 32.46
CA PRO A 132 -14.82 10.95 33.88
C PRO A 132 -16.25 11.10 34.38
N ASP A 133 -16.93 9.99 34.65
CA ASP A 133 -18.17 10.06 35.41
C ASP A 133 -17.77 10.40 36.85
N GLU A 134 -17.96 11.67 37.16
CA GLU A 134 -17.92 12.22 38.50
C GLU A 134 -18.82 11.42 39.43
N HIS A 135 -18.24 10.65 40.34
CA HIS A 135 -18.81 10.50 41.68
C HIS A 135 -17.77 10.89 42.72
N THR A 136 -17.65 12.22 42.84
CA THR A 136 -17.46 12.91 44.12
C THR A 136 -18.35 12.26 45.17
N GLY A 137 -17.76 11.91 46.30
CA GLY A 137 -18.45 11.25 47.40
C GLY A 137 -19.62 12.07 47.96
N GLU A 138 -20.50 11.37 48.66
CA GLU A 138 -20.82 11.50 50.09
C GLU A 138 -21.81 10.40 50.49
#